data_AF-A0A1G8RBL0-F1
#
_entry.id   AF-A0A1G8RBL0-F1
#
_cell.length_a   1.000
_cell.length_b   1.000
_cell.length_c   1.000
_cell.angle_alpha   90.00
_cell.angle_beta   90.00
_cell.angle_gamma   90.00
#
_symmetry.space_group_name_H-M   'P 1'
#
loop_
_entity.id
_entity.type
_entity.pdbx_description
1 polymer ?
#
loop_
_entity_poly.entity_id
_entity_poly.type
_entity_poly.pdbx_seq_one_letter_code
_entity_poly.pdbx_strand_id
1 'polypeptide(L)' 'MSNERQILLQKMQRLLPHWQQHNDDHIGEMERWREQLLAQELTELAQSIADVVIQMKTTGQRLERAQEKVTTYTGEEA' A
#
# COMPACT_ATOMS: atom_id res chain seq x y z
N MET A 1 -6.68 -28.86 -3.11
CA MET A 1 -5.93 -27.66 -3.54
C MET A 1 -4.58 -28.10 -4.10
N SER A 2 -4.11 -27.58 -5.23
CA SER A 2 -2.74 -27.86 -5.70
C SER A 2 -1.72 -27.25 -4.73
N ASN A 3 -0.54 -27.88 -4.59
CA ASN A 3 0.54 -27.39 -3.73
C ASN A 3 0.94 -25.95 -4.09
N GLU A 4 0.95 -25.63 -5.39
CA GLU A 4 1.25 -24.29 -5.91
C GLU A 4 0.24 -23.23 -5.46
N ARG A 5 -1.06 -23.55 -5.44
CA ARG A 5 -2.11 -22.64 -4.97
C ARG A 5 -1.93 -22.30 -3.49
N GLN A 6 -1.62 -23.30 -2.66
CA GLN A 6 -1.40 -23.09 -1.24
C GLN A 6 -0.13 -22.24 -0.98
N ILE A 7 0.96 -22.51 -1.70
CA ILE A 7 2.19 -21.71 -1.63
C ILE A 7 1.93 -20.26 -2.04
N LEU A 8 1.15 -20.01 -3.09
CA LEU A 8 0.80 -18.66 -3.52
C LEU A 8 0.02 -17.91 -2.43
N LEU A 9 -1.02 -18.52 -1.86
CA LEU A 9 -1.82 -17.89 -0.80
C LEU A 9 -0.98 -17.56 0.43
N GLN A 10 -0.10 -18.47 0.87
CA GLN A 10 0.82 -18.22 1.98
C GLN A 10 1.79 -17.06 1.67
N LYS A 11 2.31 -16.97 0.44
CA LYS A 11 3.13 -15.83 0.02
C LYS A 11 2.34 -14.53 0.08
N MET A 12 1.11 -14.51 -0.41
CA MET A 12 0.26 -13.32 -0.38
C MET A 12 -0.06 -12.89 1.07
N GLN A 13 -0.36 -13.84 1.96
CA GLN A 13 -0.60 -13.57 3.39
C GLN A 13 0.60 -12.90 4.07
N ARG A 14 1.83 -13.23 3.65
CA ARG A 14 3.05 -12.62 4.18
C ARG A 14 3.41 -11.30 3.52
N LEU A 15 3.27 -11.20 2.20
CA LEU A 15 3.78 -10.07 1.43
C LEU A 15 2.83 -8.86 1.42
N LEU A 16 1.51 -9.06 1.45
CA LEU A 16 0.56 -7.95 1.47
C LEU A 16 0.73 -7.03 2.70
N PRO A 17 0.82 -7.55 3.94
CA PRO A 17 1.09 -6.70 5.11
C PRO A 17 2.46 -6.02 5.02
N HIS A 18 3.46 -6.70 4.46
CA HIS A 18 4.80 -6.13 4.30
C HIS A 18 4.81 -4.95 3.32
N TRP A 19 4.10 -5.07 2.19
CA TRP A 19 3.95 -3.96 1.24
C TRP A 19 3.14 -2.80 1.81
N GLN A 20 2.11 -3.09 2.62
CA GLN A 20 1.36 -2.05 3.31
C GLN A 20 2.26 -1.26 4.26
N GLN A 21 3.03 -1.94 5.11
CA GLN A 21 3.98 -1.26 6.00
C GLN A 21 4.97 -0.38 5.22
N HIS A 22 5.54 -0.90 4.14
CA HIS A 22 6.49 -0.14 3.33
C HIS A 22 5.85 1.09 2.65
N ASN A 23 4.60 0.96 2.20
CA ASN A 23 3.83 2.07 1.65
C ASN A 23 3.58 3.16 2.69
N ASP A 24 3.29 2.79 3.94
CA ASP A 24 3.06 3.74 5.04
C ASP A 24 4.36 4.49 5.41
N ASP A 25 5.50 3.79 5.42
CA ASP A 25 6.81 4.41 5.64
C ASP A 25 7.10 5.48 4.56
N HIS A 26 6.85 5.15 3.29
CA HIS A 26 7.01 6.07 2.17
C HIS A 26 6.02 7.24 2.21
N ILE A 27 4.78 7.04 2.67
CA ILE A 27 3.82 8.14 2.85
C ILE A 27 4.40 9.17 3.82
N GLY A 28 4.96 8.70 4.94
CA GLY A 28 5.59 9.58 5.92
C GLY A 28 6.78 10.35 5.34
N GLU A 29 7.58 9.74 4.46
CA GLU A 29 8.68 10.43 3.78
C GLU A 29 8.19 11.49 2.78
N MET A 30 7.19 11.15 1.96
CA MET A 30 6.58 12.07 1.01
C MET A 30 5.93 13.27 1.72
N GLU A 31 5.25 13.05 2.85
CA GLU A 31 4.68 14.13 3.65
C GLU A 31 5.77 15.06 4.20
N ARG A 32 6.91 14.53 4.68
CA ARG A 32 8.06 15.34 5.10
C ARG A 32 8.64 16.17 3.94
N TRP A 33 8.78 15.58 2.75
CA TRP A 33 9.25 16.33 1.58
C TRP A 33 8.28 17.44 1.20
N ARG A 34 6.97 17.16 1.21
CA ARG A 34 5.95 18.17 0.93
C ARG A 34 6.06 19.35 1.90
N GLU A 35 6.25 19.12 3.19
CA GLU A 35 6.45 20.19 4.17
C GLU A 35 7.71 21.04 3.87
N GLN A 36 8.82 20.39 3.53
CA GLN A 36 10.06 21.09 3.14
C GLN A 36 9.92 21.89 1.85
N LEU A 37 9.12 21.42 0.89
CA LEU A 37 8.82 22.12 -0.35
C LEU A 37 7.95 23.36 -0.09
N LEU A 38 6.94 23.25 0.79
CA LEU A 38 6.12 24.38 1.20
C LEU A 38 6.95 25.46 1.94
N ALA A 39 7.89 25.04 2.79
CA ALA A 39 8.80 25.97 3.48
C ALA A 39 9.73 26.73 2.52
N GLN A 40 9.93 26.23 1.30
CA GLN A 40 10.73 26.83 0.24
C GLN A 40 9.86 27.51 -0.84
N GLU A 41 8.56 27.69 -0.59
CA GLU A 41 7.59 28.29 -1.53
C GLU A 41 7.44 27.52 -2.86
N LEU A 42 7.92 26.28 -2.93
CA LEU A 42 7.84 25.39 -4.11
C LEU A 42 6.46 24.72 -4.21
N THR A 43 5.42 25.54 -4.31
CA THR A 43 4.02 25.13 -4.14
C THR A 43 3.55 24.09 -5.17
N GLU A 44 3.92 24.25 -6.44
CA GLU A 44 3.53 23.31 -7.51
C GLU A 44 4.14 21.91 -7.28
N LEU A 45 5.40 21.85 -6.86
CA LEU A 45 6.07 20.60 -6.55
C LEU A 45 5.48 19.97 -5.27
N ALA A 46 5.17 20.77 -4.26
CA ALA A 46 4.48 20.31 -3.06
C ALA A 46 3.11 19.69 -3.39
N GLN A 47 2.37 20.28 -4.34
CA GLN A 47 1.10 19.74 -4.82
C GLN A 47 1.29 18.41 -5.54
N SER A 48 2.32 18.28 -6.37
CA SER A 48 2.65 17.02 -7.05
C SER A 48 2.93 15.90 -6.04
N ILE A 49 3.64 16.20 -4.94
CA ILE A 49 3.88 15.24 -3.86
C ILE A 49 2.59 14.93 -3.08
N ALA A 50 1.71 15.91 -2.88
CA ALA A 50 0.40 15.68 -2.26
C ALA A 50 -0.42 14.66 -3.06
N ASP A 51 -0.41 14.76 -4.39
CA ASP A 51 -1.13 13.82 -5.27
C ASP A 51 -0.55 12.40 -5.16
N VAL A 52 0.77 12.26 -5.08
CA VAL A 52 1.45 10.96 -4.83
C VAL A 52 0.98 10.37 -3.50
N VAL A 53 0.97 11.14 -2.41
CA VAL A 53 0.50 10.69 -1.09
C VAL A 53 -0.96 10.18 -1.16
N ILE A 54 -1.84 10.86 -1.91
CA ILE A 54 -3.23 10.41 -2.09
C ILE A 54 -3.29 9.05 -2.78
N GLN A 55 -2.49 8.84 -3.83
CA GLN A 55 -2.44 7.56 -4.54
C GLN A 55 -1.88 6.44 -3.66
N MET A 56 -0.88 6.74 -2.84
CA MET A 56 -0.29 5.78 -1.89
C MET A 56 -1.28 5.39 -0.78
N LYS A 57 -2.03 6.35 -0.22
CA LYS A 57 -3.10 6.05 0.75
C LYS A 57 -4.19 5.18 0.13
N THR A 58 -4.57 5.48 -1.11
CA THR A 58 -5.52 4.67 -1.88
C THR A 58 -4.98 3.25 -2.12
N THR A 59 -3.69 3.13 -2.40
CA THR A 59 -3.02 1.84 -2.58
C THR A 59 -3.00 1.03 -1.28
N GLY A 60 -2.67 1.66 -0.15
CA GLY A 60 -2.72 1.03 1.18
C GLY A 60 -4.08 0.42 1.51
N GLN A 61 -5.16 1.18 1.29
CA GLN A 61 -6.53 0.68 1.48
C GLN A 61 -6.86 -0.52 0.57
N ARG A 62 -6.32 -0.56 -0.65
CA ARG A 62 -6.51 -1.68 -1.57
C ARG A 62 -5.70 -2.91 -1.16
N LEU A 63 -4.50 -2.72 -0.62
CA LEU A 63 -3.67 -3.79 -0.06
C LEU A 63 -4.35 -4.44 1.15
N GLU A 64 -4.88 -3.64 2.07
CA GLU A 64 -5.63 -4.11 3.24
C GLU A 64 -6.84 -4.97 2.82
N ARG A 65 -7.66 -4.48 1.88
CA ARG A 65 -8.78 -5.26 1.32
C ARG A 65 -8.33 -6.55 0.64
N ALA A 66 -7.18 -6.55 -0.02
CA ALA A 66 -6.63 -7.76 -0.62
C ALA A 66 -6.20 -8.76 0.47
N GLN A 67 -5.59 -8.28 1.55
CA GLN A 67 -5.19 -9.11 2.70
C GLN A 67 -6.41 -9.75 3.38
N GLU A 68 -7.48 -8.99 3.61
CA GLU A 68 -8.74 -9.51 4.17
C GLU A 68 -9.31 -10.65 3.33
N LYS A 69 -9.34 -10.47 2.01
CA LYS A 69 -9.81 -11.50 1.07
C LYS A 69 -8.95 -12.75 1.10
N VAL A 70 -7.62 -12.60 1.12
CA VAL A 70 -6.70 -13.74 1.17
C VAL A 70 -6.82 -14.48 2.51
N THR A 71 -7.07 -13.76 3.60
CA THR A 71 -7.23 -14.34 4.95
C THR A 71 -8.51 -15.15 5.07
N THR A 72 -9.59 -14.69 4.44
CA THR A 72 -10.92 -15.33 4.47
C THR A 72 -11.16 -16.32 3.33
N TYR A 73 -10.18 -16.52 2.45
CA TYR A 73 -10.31 -17.40 1.30
C TYR A 73 -10.32 -18.88 1.71
N THR A 74 -11.49 -19.49 1.74
CA THR A 74 -11.66 -20.93 2.04
C THR A 74 -11.45 -21.84 0.83
N GLY A 75 -11.36 -21.26 -0.37
CA GLY A 75 -11.07 -21.98 -1.61
C GLY A 75 -12.22 -22.84 -2.16
N GLU A 76 -13.38 -22.80 -1.51
CA GLU A 76 -14.66 -23.31 -2.02
C GLU A 76 -15.25 -22.27 -2.97
N GLU A 77 -15.33 -22.61 -4.26
CA GLU A 77 -16.05 -21.80 -5.23
C GLU A 77 -17.56 -21.91 -4.96
N ALA A 78 -18.26 -20.78 -5.08
CA ALA A 78 -19.71 -20.72 -5.21
C ALA A 78 -20.17 -21.27 -6.57
#